data_AF-A0A413YU98-F1
#
_entry.id   AF-A0A413YU98-F1
#
_cell.length_a   1.000
_cell.length_b   1.000
_cell.length_c   1.000
_cell.angle_alpha   90.00
_cell.angle_beta   90.00
_cell.angle_gamma   90.00
#
_symmetry.space_group_name_H-M   'P 1'
#
loop_
_entity.id
_entity.type
_entity.pdbx_description
1 polymer ?
#
loop_
_entity_poly.entity_id
_entity_poly.type
_entity_poly.pdbx_seq_one_letter_code
_entity_poly.pdbx_strand_id
1 'polypeptide(L)'
;MCRKLIITNEIFLGSRPICFEAYSLPKGEVVELTEKQIKDALKGITSDEVYGMKITGAGELELDTENFFVTNMMKKVHTNTLIPMVEDDCLANLFYIVIGTHKDKGTTMYDVISSRYERTSFTEEKVKTLLDMHIVSGGAKIQGDKIIVASLEKSKQSKPEQSADKKSEKTAVADNETK
;
A
#
# COMPACT_ATOMS: atom_id res chain seq x y z
N MET A 1 6.68 -16.85 4.39
CA MET A 1 6.52 -16.41 2.99
C MET A 1 6.09 -14.96 3.06
N CYS A 2 6.89 -14.01 2.56
CA CYS A 2 6.53 -12.59 2.60
C CYS A 2 5.37 -12.36 1.61
N ARG A 3 4.22 -11.93 2.12
CA ARG A 3 3.07 -11.57 1.28
C ARG A 3 3.21 -10.12 0.84
N LYS A 4 2.85 -9.83 -0.40
CA LYS A 4 2.69 -8.45 -0.87
C LYS A 4 1.21 -8.10 -0.76
N LEU A 5 0.90 -7.09 0.04
CA LEU A 5 -0.44 -6.66 0.40
C LEU A 5 -0.70 -5.32 -0.29
N ILE A 6 -1.55 -5.33 -1.32
CA ILE A 6 -1.94 -4.11 -2.04
C ILE A 6 -3.21 -3.59 -1.37
N ILE A 7 -3.15 -2.42 -0.71
CA ILE A 7 -4.36 -1.85 -0.09
C ILE A 7 -5.33 -1.43 -1.20
N THR A 8 -6.54 -1.99 -1.17
CA THR A 8 -7.56 -1.73 -2.20
C THR A 8 -8.66 -0.80 -1.73
N ASN A 9 -9.11 -0.96 -0.48
CA ASN A 9 -10.24 -0.23 0.08
C ASN A 9 -10.01 0.08 1.57
N GLU A 10 -10.67 1.13 2.06
CA GLU A 10 -10.88 1.38 3.48
C GLU A 10 -12.33 1.07 3.85
N ILE A 11 -12.54 0.35 4.94
CA ILE A 11 -13.85 -0.13 5.39
C ILE A 11 -14.43 0.84 6.43
N PHE A 12 -15.69 1.22 6.23
CA PHE A 12 -16.43 2.07 7.15
C PHE A 12 -17.73 1.42 7.62
N LEU A 13 -18.05 1.64 8.90
CA LEU A 13 -19.37 1.43 9.48
C LEU A 13 -20.03 2.79 9.71
N GLY A 14 -21.00 3.14 8.86
CA GLY A 14 -21.49 4.50 8.77
C GLY A 14 -20.35 5.43 8.34
N SER A 15 -20.03 6.44 9.16
CA SER A 15 -18.93 7.39 8.93
C SER A 15 -17.62 7.01 9.62
N ARG A 16 -17.57 5.89 10.35
CA ARG A 16 -16.40 5.50 11.14
C ARG A 16 -15.52 4.49 10.38
N PRO A 17 -14.22 4.76 10.19
CA PRO A 17 -13.28 3.78 9.63
C PRO A 17 -13.03 2.64 10.63
N ILE A 18 -12.93 1.41 10.12
CA ILE A 18 -12.74 0.19 10.93
C ILE A 18 -11.42 -0.48 10.61
N CYS A 19 -11.18 -0.77 9.33
CA CYS A 19 -10.02 -1.51 8.85
C CYS A 19 -9.81 -1.22 7.36
N PHE A 20 -8.76 -1.79 6.80
CA PHE A 20 -8.46 -1.74 5.38
C PHE A 20 -8.54 -3.14 4.79
N GLU A 21 -8.91 -3.23 3.52
CA GLU A 21 -8.79 -4.45 2.75
C GLU A 21 -7.53 -4.40 1.90
N ALA A 22 -6.78 -5.50 1.92
CA ALA A 22 -5.61 -5.69 1.10
C ALA A 22 -5.77 -6.94 0.23
N TYR A 23 -5.38 -6.83 -1.04
CA TYR A 23 -5.23 -7.98 -1.90
C TYR A 23 -3.85 -8.61 -1.73
N SER A 24 -3.81 -9.89 -1.40
CA SER A 24 -2.60 -10.65 -1.09
C SER A 24 -2.04 -11.33 -2.33
N LEU A 25 -0.86 -10.91 -2.78
CA LEU A 25 -0.10 -11.55 -3.85
C LEU A 25 0.90 -12.56 -3.27
N PRO A 26 1.10 -13.73 -3.92
CA PRO A 26 0.47 -14.16 -5.17
C PRO A 26 -0.85 -14.92 -5.00
N LYS A 27 -1.29 -15.18 -3.76
CA LYS A 27 -2.39 -16.10 -3.46
C LYS A 27 -3.76 -15.65 -3.97
N GLY A 28 -3.98 -14.35 -4.10
CA GLY A 28 -5.26 -13.78 -4.53
C GLY A 28 -6.32 -13.70 -3.42
N GLU A 29 -5.90 -13.71 -2.16
CA GLU A 29 -6.79 -13.61 -1.00
C GLU A 29 -7.05 -12.13 -0.65
N VAL A 30 -8.27 -11.82 -0.20
CA VAL A 30 -8.57 -10.52 0.43
C VAL A 30 -8.34 -10.66 1.92
N VAL A 31 -7.56 -9.74 2.49
CA VAL A 31 -7.20 -9.74 3.91
C VAL A 31 -7.61 -8.41 4.52
N GLU A 32 -8.30 -8.45 5.66
CA GLU A 32 -8.60 -7.25 6.44
C GLU A 32 -7.47 -6.96 7.43
N LEU A 33 -7.04 -5.71 7.49
CA LEU A 33 -5.95 -5.24 8.33
C LEU A 33 -6.37 -4.01 9.12
N THR A 34 -6.04 -4.00 10.40
CA THR A 34 -6.12 -2.79 11.22
C THR A 34 -5.03 -1.80 10.80
N GLU A 35 -5.26 -0.52 11.08
CA GLU A 35 -4.25 0.54 10.89
C GLU A 35 -2.92 0.20 11.57
N LYS A 36 -2.97 -0.37 12.79
CA LYS A 36 -1.78 -0.81 13.52
C LYS A 36 -1.01 -1.89 12.75
N GLN A 37 -1.68 -2.90 12.20
CA GLN A 37 -1.02 -3.96 11.44
C GLN A 37 -0.34 -3.42 10.17
N ILE A 38 -0.96 -2.44 9.50
CA ILE A 38 -0.35 -1.76 8.35
C ILE A 38 0.88 -0.97 8.78
N LYS A 39 0.77 -0.15 9.85
CA LYS A 39 1.91 0.61 10.38
C LYS A 39 3.06 -0.31 10.80
N ASP A 40 2.76 -1.45 11.43
CA ASP A 40 3.76 -2.44 11.85
C ASP A 40 4.47 -3.08 10.63
N ALA A 41 3.72 -3.38 9.56
CA ALA A 41 4.29 -3.88 8.30
C ALA A 41 5.16 -2.83 7.59
N LEU A 42 4.70 -1.59 7.49
CA LEU A 42 5.45 -0.46 6.90
C LEU A 42 6.72 -0.12 7.69
N LYS A 43 6.73 -0.32 9.01
CA LYS A 43 7.92 -0.19 9.87
C LYS A 43 8.86 -1.41 9.79
N GLY A 44 8.49 -2.46 9.04
CA GLY A 44 9.27 -3.69 8.91
C GLY A 44 9.27 -4.57 10.17
N ILE A 45 8.29 -4.42 11.05
CA ILE A 45 8.11 -5.27 12.24
C ILE A 45 7.60 -6.66 11.82
N THR A 46 6.80 -6.73 10.76
CA THR A 46 6.31 -7.98 10.17
C THR A 46 7.03 -8.30 8.85
N SER A 47 6.87 -9.53 8.36
CA SER A 47 7.40 -9.93 7.04
C SER A 47 6.52 -9.50 5.86
N ASP A 48 5.33 -8.96 6.13
CA ASP A 48 4.40 -8.54 5.08
C ASP A 48 4.86 -7.21 4.48
N GLU A 49 4.72 -7.09 3.16
CA GLU A 49 5.06 -5.87 2.42
C GLU A 49 3.77 -5.19 2.00
N VAL A 50 3.52 -3.98 2.51
CA VAL A 50 2.29 -3.23 2.21
C VAL A 50 2.58 -2.17 1.16
N TYR A 51 1.68 -2.07 0.17
CA TYR A 51 1.73 -1.10 -0.91
C TYR A 51 0.44 -0.29 -0.95
N GLY A 52 0.56 0.98 -1.33
CA GLY A 52 -0.55 1.92 -1.49
C GLY A 52 -0.78 2.86 -0.30
N MET A 53 -0.10 2.62 0.83
CA MET A 53 -0.12 3.47 2.02
C MET A 53 1.31 3.77 2.47
N LYS A 54 1.53 4.95 3.04
CA LYS A 54 2.78 5.33 3.72
C LYS A 54 2.49 5.90 5.12
N ILE A 55 3.53 5.98 5.94
CA ILE A 55 3.46 6.62 7.26
C ILE A 55 4.01 8.04 7.12
N THR A 56 3.19 9.03 7.50
CA THR A 56 3.59 10.44 7.59
C THR A 56 4.65 10.68 8.66
N GLY A 57 5.32 11.83 8.63
CA GLY A 57 6.21 12.25 9.73
C GLY A 57 5.53 12.33 11.10
N ALA A 58 4.20 12.50 11.15
CA ALA A 58 3.40 12.50 12.38
C ALA A 58 3.01 11.08 12.85
N GLY A 59 3.31 10.04 12.08
CA GLY A 59 2.98 8.65 12.42
C GLY A 59 1.60 8.19 11.95
N GLU A 60 0.88 9.00 11.16
CA GLU A 60 -0.42 8.66 10.58
C GLU A 60 -0.31 7.98 9.22
N LEU A 61 -1.31 7.17 8.86
CA LEU A 61 -1.39 6.57 7.53
C LEU A 61 -1.91 7.57 6.50
N GLU A 62 -1.28 7.60 5.33
CA GLU A 62 -1.74 8.36 4.17
C GLU A 62 -1.53 7.55 2.88
N LEU A 63 -2.18 7.96 1.79
CA LEU A 63 -1.98 7.35 0.47
C LEU A 63 -0.53 7.51 0.01
N ASP A 64 0.06 6.43 -0.51
CA ASP A 64 1.42 6.47 -1.07
C ASP A 64 1.42 7.02 -2.50
N THR A 65 1.34 8.34 -2.60
CA THR A 65 1.40 9.11 -3.86
C THR A 65 2.77 9.07 -4.52
N GLU A 66 3.83 8.79 -3.76
CA GLU A 66 5.23 8.93 -4.20
C GLU A 66 5.78 7.64 -4.81
N ASN A 67 5.65 6.50 -4.12
CA ASN A 67 6.28 5.24 -4.54
C ASN A 67 5.29 4.33 -5.27
N PHE A 68 4.03 4.34 -4.85
CA PHE A 68 2.96 3.52 -5.43
C PHE A 68 1.95 4.31 -6.27
N PHE A 69 2.15 5.62 -6.42
CA PHE A 69 1.36 6.51 -7.28
C PHE A 69 -0.14 6.49 -6.97
N VAL A 70 -0.52 6.28 -5.72
CA VAL A 70 -1.94 6.23 -5.35
C VAL A 70 -2.53 7.63 -5.36
N THR A 71 -3.55 7.84 -6.19
CA THR A 71 -4.26 9.12 -6.32
C THR A 71 -5.59 9.11 -5.57
N ASN A 72 -6.23 7.95 -5.44
CA ASN A 72 -7.50 7.77 -4.73
C ASN A 72 -7.67 6.30 -4.32
N MET A 73 -8.65 6.04 -3.45
CA MET A 73 -9.04 4.69 -3.01
C MET A 73 -10.52 4.69 -2.62
N MET A 74 -11.16 3.52 -2.60
CA MET A 74 -12.58 3.42 -2.26
C MET A 74 -12.79 3.32 -0.75
N LYS A 75 -13.81 4.01 -0.26
CA LYS A 75 -14.52 3.71 0.98
C LYS A 75 -15.56 2.65 0.70
N LYS A 76 -15.46 1.51 1.37
CA LYS A 76 -16.48 0.46 1.34
C LYS A 76 -17.37 0.62 2.56
N VAL A 77 -18.62 0.99 2.33
CA VAL A 77 -19.62 1.31 3.36
C VAL A 77 -20.83 0.39 3.25
N HIS A 78 -21.51 0.13 4.37
CA HIS A 78 -22.76 -0.63 4.44
C HIS A 78 -22.71 -2.01 3.72
N THR A 79 -23.77 -2.39 2.99
CA THR A 79 -23.87 -3.62 2.18
C THR A 79 -23.10 -3.49 0.87
N ASN A 80 -21.77 -3.35 0.95
CA ASN A 80 -20.86 -3.36 -0.20
C ASN A 80 -21.01 -2.16 -1.17
N THR A 81 -21.40 -1.00 -0.64
CA THR A 81 -21.40 0.26 -1.40
C THR A 81 -19.97 0.79 -1.44
N LEU A 82 -19.44 1.04 -2.64
CA LEU A 82 -18.12 1.60 -2.84
C LEU A 82 -18.27 3.05 -3.27
N ILE A 83 -17.65 3.96 -2.50
CA ILE A 83 -17.65 5.41 -2.74
C ILE A 83 -16.18 5.85 -2.80
N PRO A 84 -15.75 6.65 -3.80
CA PRO A 84 -14.41 7.21 -3.81
C PRO A 84 -14.09 7.98 -2.51
N MET A 85 -12.84 7.92 -2.01
CA MET A 85 -12.43 8.69 -0.83
C MET A 85 -12.49 10.19 -1.10
N VAL A 86 -11.97 10.60 -2.26
CA VAL A 86 -12.11 11.94 -2.82
C VAL A 86 -13.26 11.90 -3.83
N GLU A 87 -14.34 12.61 -3.52
CA GLU A 87 -15.50 12.81 -4.40
C GLU A 87 -15.16 13.90 -5.43
N ASP A 88 -14.42 13.51 -6.48
CA ASP A 88 -14.13 14.35 -7.66
C ASP A 88 -14.90 13.81 -8.89
N ASP A 89 -14.66 14.35 -10.09
CA ASP A 89 -15.30 14.00 -11.38
C ASP A 89 -15.18 12.51 -11.85
N CYS A 90 -14.78 11.59 -10.97
CA CYS A 90 -14.80 10.16 -11.25
C CYS A 90 -16.24 9.59 -11.15
N LEU A 91 -16.88 9.41 -12.30
CA LEU A 91 -18.21 8.79 -12.42
C LEU A 91 -18.24 7.29 -12.05
N ALA A 92 -17.09 6.68 -11.75
CA ALA A 92 -16.97 5.24 -11.57
C ALA A 92 -16.95 4.83 -10.09
N ASN A 93 -17.92 4.00 -9.69
CA ASN A 93 -17.90 3.26 -8.40
C ASN A 93 -16.99 2.02 -8.47
N LEU A 94 -15.85 2.16 -9.13
CA LEU A 94 -14.87 1.10 -9.39
C LEU A 94 -13.51 1.73 -9.65
N PHE A 95 -12.50 1.30 -8.90
CA PHE A 95 -11.11 1.63 -9.19
C PHE A 95 -10.34 0.39 -9.61
N TYR A 96 -9.30 0.59 -10.41
CA TYR A 96 -8.29 -0.40 -10.73
C TYR A 96 -6.93 0.03 -10.18
N ILE A 97 -6.14 -0.95 -9.73
CA ILE A 97 -4.76 -0.75 -9.29
C ILE A 97 -3.87 -1.63 -10.18
N VAL A 98 -2.89 -1.03 -10.84
CA VAL A 98 -1.91 -1.77 -11.64
C VAL A 98 -0.91 -2.46 -10.69
N ILE A 99 -0.73 -3.77 -10.85
CA ILE A 99 0.16 -4.58 -9.99
C ILE A 99 1.38 -5.13 -10.74
N GLY A 100 1.47 -4.91 -12.04
CA GLY A 100 2.60 -5.38 -12.83
C GLY A 100 2.27 -5.45 -14.31
N THR A 101 3.17 -6.09 -15.04
CA THR A 101 3.01 -6.32 -16.48
C THR A 101 3.45 -7.73 -16.83
N HIS A 102 2.82 -8.32 -17.84
CA HIS A 102 3.28 -9.55 -18.45
C HIS A 102 3.25 -9.43 -19.98
N LYS A 103 3.92 -10.37 -20.66
CA LYS A 103 3.88 -10.47 -22.12
C LYS A 103 2.83 -11.49 -22.53
N ASP A 104 1.84 -11.07 -23.30
CA ASP A 104 0.92 -11.97 -24.00
C ASP A 104 1.15 -11.85 -25.51
N LYS A 105 1.57 -12.94 -26.15
CA LYS A 105 1.87 -13.00 -27.60
C LYS A 105 2.76 -11.86 -28.12
N GLY A 106 3.71 -11.39 -27.30
CA GLY A 106 4.64 -10.31 -27.62
C GLY A 106 4.16 -8.90 -27.20
N THR A 107 2.87 -8.74 -26.95
CA THR A 107 2.25 -7.49 -26.48
C THR A 107 2.41 -7.36 -24.97
N THR A 108 2.75 -6.17 -24.49
CA THR A 108 2.76 -5.88 -23.05
C THR A 108 1.33 -5.70 -22.57
N MET A 109 0.94 -6.51 -21.59
CA MET A 109 -0.33 -6.41 -20.88
C MET A 109 -0.06 -5.94 -19.46
N TYR A 110 -0.99 -5.16 -18.91
CA TYR A 110 -0.91 -4.58 -17.58
C TYR A 110 -1.85 -5.33 -16.66
N ASP A 111 -1.32 -5.99 -15.65
CA ASP A 111 -2.11 -6.71 -14.65
C ASP A 111 -2.71 -5.73 -13.67
N VAL A 112 -4.01 -5.83 -13.46
CA VAL A 112 -4.76 -4.95 -12.57
C VAL A 112 -5.62 -5.74 -11.59
N ILE A 113 -5.89 -5.13 -10.44
CA ILE A 113 -6.90 -5.60 -9.48
C ILE A 113 -7.93 -4.49 -9.32
N SER A 114 -9.22 -4.84 -9.34
CA SER A 114 -10.28 -3.88 -9.07
C SER A 114 -10.56 -3.71 -7.57
N SER A 115 -11.21 -2.62 -7.17
CA SER A 115 -11.74 -2.44 -5.81
C SER A 115 -12.79 -3.49 -5.40
N ARG A 116 -13.26 -4.31 -6.36
CA ARG A 116 -14.10 -5.50 -6.17
C ARG A 116 -13.32 -6.82 -6.27
N TYR A 117 -11.99 -6.75 -6.20
CA TYR A 117 -11.03 -7.87 -6.20
C TYR A 117 -10.99 -8.70 -7.49
N GLU A 118 -11.52 -8.18 -8.60
CA GLU A 118 -11.36 -8.80 -9.90
C GLU A 118 -9.92 -8.61 -10.37
N ARG A 119 -9.24 -9.71 -10.71
CA ARG A 119 -7.92 -9.68 -11.34
C ARG A 119 -8.07 -9.90 -12.84
N THR A 120 -7.57 -8.95 -13.61
CA THR A 120 -7.62 -8.99 -15.08
C THR A 120 -6.41 -8.26 -15.65
N SER A 121 -6.31 -8.19 -16.98
CA SER A 121 -5.19 -7.53 -17.64
C SER A 121 -5.68 -6.66 -18.79
N PHE A 122 -5.09 -5.48 -18.93
CA PHE A 122 -5.47 -4.47 -19.92
C PHE A 122 -4.33 -4.19 -20.89
N THR A 123 -4.69 -3.75 -22.10
CA THR A 123 -3.74 -3.21 -23.06
C THR A 123 -3.22 -1.85 -22.60
N GLU A 124 -2.09 -1.41 -23.15
CA GLU A 124 -1.50 -0.09 -22.84
C GLU A 124 -2.50 1.06 -23.11
N GLU A 125 -3.20 1.02 -24.24
CA GLU A 125 -4.21 2.02 -24.63
C GLU A 125 -5.36 2.11 -23.62
N LYS A 126 -5.84 0.95 -23.14
CA LYS A 126 -6.90 0.90 -22.14
C LYS A 126 -6.42 1.45 -20.79
N VAL A 127 -5.19 1.12 -20.37
CA VAL A 127 -4.63 1.68 -19.12
C VAL A 127 -4.43 3.19 -19.22
N LYS A 128 -3.93 3.72 -20.34
CA LYS A 128 -3.82 5.18 -20.58
C LYS A 128 -5.17 5.87 -20.43
N THR A 129 -6.19 5.35 -21.11
CA THR A 129 -7.56 5.89 -21.04
C THR A 129 -8.09 5.87 -19.60
N LEU A 130 -7.90 4.77 -18.87
CA LEU A 130 -8.37 4.66 -17.48
C LEU A 130 -7.57 5.51 -16.49
N LEU A 131 -6.29 5.78 -16.76
CA LEU A 131 -5.47 6.73 -15.99
C LEU A 131 -5.95 8.17 -16.23
N ASP A 132 -6.22 8.54 -17.48
CA ASP A 132 -6.76 9.87 -17.83
C ASP A 132 -8.14 10.12 -17.22
N MET A 133 -8.95 9.06 -17.10
CA MET A 133 -10.26 9.11 -16.43
C MET A 133 -10.18 8.99 -14.90
N HIS A 134 -8.99 8.91 -14.31
CA HIS A 134 -8.77 8.70 -12.87
C HIS A 134 -9.41 7.41 -12.30
N ILE A 135 -9.69 6.41 -13.14
CA ILE A 135 -10.24 5.10 -12.75
C ILE A 135 -9.12 4.13 -12.32
N VAL A 136 -7.96 4.19 -12.97
CA VAL A 136 -6.74 3.57 -12.41
C VAL A 136 -6.22 4.51 -11.33
N SER A 137 -6.38 4.12 -10.07
CA SER A 137 -6.13 5.00 -8.93
C SER A 137 -4.79 4.75 -8.23
N GLY A 138 -3.99 3.81 -8.71
CA GLY A 138 -2.69 3.50 -8.14
C GLY A 138 -1.90 2.44 -8.92
N GLY A 139 -0.63 2.30 -8.56
CA GLY A 139 0.28 1.30 -9.12
C GLY A 139 0.84 1.64 -10.50
N ALA A 140 0.34 2.69 -11.15
CA ALA A 140 0.90 3.23 -12.38
C ALA A 140 0.62 4.72 -12.52
N LYS A 141 1.44 5.42 -13.32
CA LYS A 141 1.22 6.80 -13.73
C LYS A 141 1.66 7.04 -15.18
N ILE A 142 1.14 8.10 -15.78
CA ILE A 142 1.62 8.60 -17.08
C ILE A 142 2.77 9.57 -16.83
N GLN A 143 3.91 9.36 -17.51
CA GLN A 143 5.01 10.32 -17.56
C GLN A 143 5.41 10.55 -19.03
N GLY A 144 5.03 11.71 -19.57
CA GLY A 144 5.07 11.95 -21.01
C GLY A 144 4.16 10.96 -21.74
N ASP A 145 4.67 10.27 -22.76
CA ASP A 145 3.88 9.32 -23.56
C ASP A 145 3.91 7.87 -23.03
N LYS A 146 4.56 7.64 -21.88
CA LYS A 146 4.79 6.28 -21.34
C LYS A 146 4.08 6.06 -20.01
N ILE A 147 3.62 4.83 -19.81
CA ILE A 147 3.14 4.36 -18.51
C ILE A 147 4.33 3.87 -17.69
N ILE A 148 4.45 4.38 -16.46
CA ILE A 148 5.39 3.89 -15.46
C ILE A 148 4.61 3.09 -14.43
N VAL A 149 5.01 1.84 -14.23
CA VAL A 149 4.42 0.93 -13.23
C VAL A 149 5.26 0.98 -11.95
N ALA A 150 4.59 1.05 -10.81
CA ALA A 150 5.24 1.04 -9.50
C ALA A 150 5.95 -0.29 -9.26
N SER A 151 7.13 -0.23 -8.63
CA SER A 151 7.88 -1.44 -8.29
C SER A 151 7.22 -2.15 -7.10
N LEU A 152 6.95 -3.44 -7.26
CA LEU A 152 6.62 -4.34 -6.16
C LEU A 152 7.86 -5.05 -5.59
N GLU A 153 9.05 -4.60 -5.94
CA GLU A 153 10.32 -5.07 -5.37
C GLU A 153 10.88 -3.98 -4.45
N LYS A 154 11.26 -4.37 -3.22
CA LYS A 154 11.77 -3.44 -2.20
C LYS A 154 12.90 -2.57 -2.76
N SER A 155 12.65 -1.27 -2.92
CA SER A 155 13.71 -0.29 -2.68
C SER A 155 14.08 -0.38 -1.21
N LYS A 156 15.34 -0.67 -0.90
CA LYS A 156 15.86 -0.56 0.46
C LYS A 156 15.74 0.91 0.89
N GLN A 157 14.65 1.30 1.53
CA GLN A 157 14.62 2.54 2.30
C GLN A 157 15.72 2.42 3.35
N SER A 158 16.68 3.33 3.29
CA SER A 158 17.79 3.42 4.24
C SER A 158 17.22 3.45 5.65
N LYS A 159 17.59 2.45 6.46
CA LYS A 159 17.35 2.48 7.90
C LYS A 159 17.78 3.85 8.45
N PRO A 160 17.01 4.51 9.32
CA PRO A 160 17.55 5.59 10.12
C PRO A 160 18.73 5.04 10.93
N GLU A 161 19.88 5.69 10.81
CA GLU A 161 21.06 5.41 11.62
C GLU A 161 20.66 5.47 13.09
N GLN A 162 20.75 4.31 13.77
CA GLN A 162 20.79 4.29 15.22
C GLN A 162 22.08 4.98 15.64
N SER A 163 21.97 6.21 16.12
CA SER A 163 23.02 6.83 16.92
C SER A 163 23.23 5.98 18.16
N ALA A 164 24.33 5.24 18.18
CA ALA A 164 24.87 4.64 19.37
C ALA A 164 25.24 5.76 20.36
N ASP A 165 24.78 5.68 21.61
CA ASP A 165 25.65 6.10 22.71
C ASP A 165 25.36 5.36 24.03
N LYS A 166 26.41 4.63 24.42
CA LYS A 166 26.96 4.38 25.77
C LYS A 166 26.06 3.82 26.88
N LYS A 167 26.17 2.48 26.97
CA LYS A 167 26.48 1.68 28.17
C LYS A 167 27.08 2.52 29.33
N SER A 168 26.29 2.81 30.36
CA SER A 168 26.82 3.13 31.70
C SER A 168 26.88 1.84 32.52
N GLU A 169 28.10 1.39 32.72
CA GLU A 169 28.54 0.26 33.51
C GLU A 169 28.27 0.53 35.00
N LYS A 170 27.37 -0.25 35.62
CA LYS A 170 27.26 -0.31 37.09
C LYS A 170 28.29 -1.32 37.59
N THR A 171 29.44 -0.82 38.01
CA THR A 171 30.44 -1.58 38.78
C THR A 171 29.86 -1.91 40.15
N ALA A 172 29.72 -3.20 40.43
CA ALA A 172 29.58 -3.72 41.78
C ALA A 172 30.94 -3.64 42.48
N VAL A 173 30.98 -3.09 43.69
CA VAL A 173 32.10 -3.27 44.62
C VAL A 173 31.50 -3.83 45.91
N ALA A 174 31.93 -5.05 46.25
CA ALA A 174 31.73 -5.67 47.54
C ALA A 174 32.93 -5.38 48.47
N ASP A 175 32.62 -5.36 49.77
CA ASP A 175 33.50 -5.47 50.95
C ASP A 175 34.43 -4.26 51.22
N ASN A 176 34.56 -3.73 52.45
CA ASN A 176 34.80 -4.46 53.70
C ASN A 176 34.52 -3.62 54.99
N GLU A 177 34.28 -4.33 56.10
CA GLU A 177 34.45 -4.05 57.55
C GLU A 177 34.79 -2.63 58.06
N THR A 178 34.16 -2.18 59.17
CA THR A 178 34.73 -2.18 60.55
C THR A 178 33.86 -1.36 61.54
N LYS A 179 33.57 -1.98 62.69
CA LYS A 179 33.18 -1.48 64.04
C LYS A 179 31.79 -1.88 64.55
#